data_AF-A0AAV8WMG3-F1
#
_entry.id   AF-A0AAV8WMG3-F1
#
_cell.length_a   1.000
_cell.length_b   1.000
_cell.length_c   1.000
_cell.angle_alpha   90.00
_cell.angle_beta   90.00
_cell.angle_gamma   90.00
#
_symmetry.space_group_name_H-M   'P 1'
#
loop_
_entity.id
_entity.type
_entity.pdbx_description
1 polymer ?
#
loop_
_entity_poly.entity_id
_entity_poly.type
_entity_poly.pdbx_seq_one_letter_code
_entity_poly.pdbx_strand_id
1 'polypeptide(L)'
;MCLIDLNKLVSGGMLTMDQNIVITPTMTGQIMAKYYIAYETMKLFTQISGTEILIQILALISKCHEFAEMRLRVNDKKTLNLFNKNTKRATIRFPLNGKIKTWDMKVNCIIQAVLGNLDILDHSLLSESFTIMRNGARIAKCLTEYLGTRRVNCYTALLSTIILCKCFHAKLWENSPYLSKQLSGIGSVTSNQLVNAGKTTFQKILESNPRDIELVT
;
A
#
# COMPACT_ATOMS: atom_id res chain seq x y z
N MET A 1 -15.25 23.35 -16.69
CA MET A 1 -13.93 22.69 -16.88
C MET A 1 -13.12 23.59 -17.80
N CYS A 2 -11.97 24.10 -17.36
CA CYS A 2 -11.20 25.04 -18.18
C CYS A 2 -10.43 24.29 -19.30
N LEU A 3 -10.23 24.93 -20.45
CA LEU A 3 -9.52 24.32 -21.60
C LEU A 3 -8.12 23.82 -21.21
N ILE A 4 -7.49 24.49 -20.24
CA ILE A 4 -6.17 24.12 -19.70
C ILE A 4 -6.20 22.73 -19.06
N ASP A 5 -7.20 22.43 -18.21
CA ASP A 5 -7.28 21.13 -17.54
C ASP A 5 -7.68 20.01 -18.50
N LEU A 6 -8.51 20.33 -19.50
CA LEU A 6 -8.85 19.40 -20.56
C LEU A 6 -7.61 19.01 -21.38
N ASN A 7 -6.79 20.00 -21.74
CA ASN A 7 -5.52 19.77 -22.45
C ASN A 7 -4.52 18.95 -21.62
N LYS A 8 -4.49 19.12 -20.28
CA LYS A 8 -3.68 18.26 -19.40
C LYS A 8 -4.15 16.80 -19.41
N LEU A 9 -5.46 16.58 -19.38
CA LEU A 9 -6.03 15.23 -19.43
C LEU A 9 -5.79 14.55 -20.78
N VAL A 10 -5.86 15.31 -21.87
CA VAL A 10 -5.51 14.81 -23.22
C VAL A 10 -4.01 14.48 -23.30
N SER A 11 -3.13 15.38 -22.87
CA SER A 11 -1.68 15.15 -22.91
C SER A 11 -1.22 13.99 -22.01
N GLY A 12 -1.93 13.75 -20.91
CA GLY A 12 -1.70 12.60 -20.04
C GLY A 12 -2.33 11.30 -20.55
N GLY A 13 -3.05 11.30 -21.68
CA GLY A 13 -3.69 10.12 -22.26
C GLY A 13 -4.92 9.63 -21.50
N MET A 14 -5.57 10.50 -20.70
CA MET A 14 -6.83 10.18 -20.00
C MET A 14 -8.06 10.39 -20.90
N LEU A 15 -7.96 11.33 -21.83
CA LEU A 15 -9.02 11.69 -22.77
C LEU A 15 -8.43 11.77 -24.19
N THR A 16 -9.28 11.60 -25.18
CA THR A 16 -9.00 11.96 -26.58
C THR A 16 -9.96 13.07 -26.99
N MET A 17 -9.49 13.99 -27.82
CA MET A 17 -10.30 15.05 -28.41
C MET A 17 -10.14 15.02 -29.92
N ASP A 18 -11.24 14.98 -30.66
CA ASP A 18 -11.23 15.05 -32.12
C ASP A 18 -11.24 16.50 -32.64
N GLN A 19 -11.21 16.67 -33.96
CA GLN A 19 -11.23 17.98 -34.63
C GLN A 19 -12.53 18.78 -34.38
N ASN A 20 -13.61 18.10 -33.97
CA ASN A 20 -14.91 18.70 -33.65
C ASN A 20 -15.09 18.95 -32.15
N ILE A 21 -14.02 18.84 -31.34
CA ILE A 21 -14.03 19.01 -29.89
C ILE A 21 -14.92 17.96 -29.19
N VAL A 22 -15.14 16.80 -29.82
CA VAL A 22 -15.78 15.66 -29.17
C VAL A 22 -14.77 15.01 -28.24
N ILE A 23 -15.12 14.91 -26.97
CA ILE A 23 -14.27 14.38 -25.91
C ILE A 23 -14.70 12.95 -25.60
N THR A 24 -13.74 12.02 -25.65
CA THR A 24 -13.97 10.59 -25.38
C THR A 24 -12.98 10.10 -24.33
N PRO A 25 -13.42 9.35 -23.29
CA PRO A 25 -12.51 8.85 -22.28
C PRO A 25 -11.70 7.66 -22.79
N THR A 26 -10.39 7.67 -22.55
CA THR A 26 -9.54 6.51 -22.81
C THR A 26 -9.77 5.44 -21.74
N MET A 27 -9.27 4.22 -21.97
CA MET A 27 -9.27 3.17 -20.94
C MET A 27 -8.57 3.64 -19.65
N THR A 28 -7.45 4.36 -19.78
CA THR A 28 -6.71 4.94 -18.66
C THR A 28 -7.56 5.97 -17.90
N GLY A 29 -8.28 6.84 -18.62
CA GLY A 29 -9.18 7.82 -18.01
C GLY A 29 -10.38 7.18 -17.31
N GLN A 30 -10.94 6.11 -17.89
CA GLN A 30 -12.02 5.34 -17.26
C GLN A 30 -11.54 4.69 -15.96
N ILE A 31 -10.34 4.09 -15.95
CA ILE A 31 -9.73 3.51 -14.75
C ILE A 31 -9.48 4.59 -13.69
N MET A 32 -8.91 5.73 -14.07
CA MET A 32 -8.68 6.87 -13.17
C MET A 32 -9.99 7.31 -12.49
N ALA A 33 -11.05 7.50 -13.27
CA ALA A 33 -12.37 7.91 -12.77
C ALA A 33 -13.00 6.84 -11.86
N LYS A 34 -12.97 5.57 -12.27
CA LYS A 34 -13.51 4.41 -11.53
C LYS A 34 -12.96 4.32 -10.11
N TYR A 35 -11.68 4.62 -9.92
CA TYR A 35 -11.01 4.54 -8.62
C TYR A 35 -10.79 5.89 -7.94
N TYR A 36 -11.31 6.99 -8.48
CA TYR A 36 -11.14 8.33 -7.91
C TYR A 36 -9.66 8.69 -7.66
N ILE A 37 -8.81 8.40 -8.64
CA ILE A 37 -7.36 8.64 -8.56
C ILE A 37 -7.02 9.99 -9.17
N ALA A 38 -6.12 10.73 -8.51
CA ALA A 38 -5.68 12.03 -8.97
C ALA A 38 -4.86 11.93 -10.27
N TYR A 39 -4.96 12.94 -11.12
CA TYR A 39 -4.20 13.01 -12.39
C TYR A 39 -2.69 12.89 -12.16
N GLU A 40 -2.16 13.56 -11.12
CA GLU A 40 -0.74 13.49 -10.78
C GLU A 40 -0.30 12.08 -10.38
N THR A 41 -1.18 11.29 -9.75
CA THR A 41 -0.90 9.88 -9.45
C THR A 41 -0.89 9.04 -10.73
N MET A 42 -1.80 9.29 -11.67
CA MET A 42 -1.80 8.59 -12.95
C MET A 42 -0.53 8.87 -13.77
N LYS A 43 0.03 10.08 -13.68
CA LYS A 43 1.35 10.40 -14.28
C LYS A 43 2.50 9.58 -13.69
N LEU A 44 2.43 9.20 -12.42
CA LEU A 44 3.40 8.26 -11.84
C LEU A 44 3.23 6.86 -12.44
N PHE A 45 2.00 6.42 -12.69
CA PHE A 45 1.73 5.10 -13.27
C PHE A 45 2.30 4.98 -14.69
N THR A 46 2.25 6.06 -15.48
CA THR A 46 2.84 6.07 -16.84
C THR A 46 4.36 5.92 -16.87
N GLN A 47 5.05 6.14 -15.74
CA GLN A 47 6.51 5.99 -15.62
C GLN A 47 6.94 4.55 -15.36
N ILE A 48 6.01 3.63 -15.10
CA ILE A 48 6.30 2.22 -14.80
C ILE A 48 6.82 1.53 -16.06
N SER A 49 7.95 0.87 -15.96
CA SER A 49 8.57 0.10 -17.05
C SER A 49 7.92 -1.27 -17.25
N GLY A 50 7.38 -1.87 -16.18
CA GLY A 50 6.80 -3.22 -16.14
C GLY A 50 7.66 -4.25 -15.38
N THR A 51 8.88 -3.86 -14.99
CA THR A 51 9.88 -4.71 -14.31
C THR A 51 9.97 -4.48 -12.80
N GLU A 52 9.16 -3.55 -12.29
CA GLU A 52 9.25 -3.07 -10.92
C GLU A 52 8.92 -4.17 -9.91
N ILE A 53 9.82 -4.36 -8.95
CA ILE A 53 9.65 -5.29 -7.84
C ILE A 53 8.85 -4.65 -6.69
N LEU A 54 8.45 -5.48 -5.71
CA LEU A 54 7.61 -5.09 -4.58
C LEU A 54 8.00 -3.77 -3.90
N ILE A 55 9.29 -3.58 -3.58
CA ILE A 55 9.80 -2.37 -2.94
C ILE A 55 9.67 -1.12 -3.84
N GLN A 56 9.83 -1.28 -5.16
CA GLN A 56 9.69 -0.17 -6.11
C GLN A 56 8.24 0.23 -6.28
N ILE A 57 7.30 -0.73 -6.37
CA ILE A 57 5.86 -0.42 -6.39
C ILE A 57 5.42 0.23 -5.08
N LEU A 58 5.90 -0.25 -3.92
CA LEU A 58 5.63 0.36 -2.63
C LEU A 58 6.12 1.82 -2.58
N ALA A 59 7.35 2.08 -3.06
CA ALA A 59 7.90 3.42 -3.14
C ALA A 59 7.09 4.33 -4.08
N LEU A 60 6.60 3.80 -5.20
CA LEU A 60 5.72 4.52 -6.12
C LEU A 60 4.38 4.86 -5.46
N ILE A 61 3.71 3.90 -4.82
CA ILE A 61 2.43 4.13 -4.11
C ILE A 61 2.61 5.20 -3.02
N SER A 62 3.73 5.18 -2.31
CA SER A 62 4.01 6.14 -1.24
C SER A 62 4.19 7.58 -1.74
N LYS A 63 4.42 7.78 -3.04
CA LYS A 63 4.53 9.09 -3.71
C LYS A 63 3.24 9.55 -4.38
N CYS A 64 2.17 8.77 -4.30
CA CYS A 64 0.89 9.13 -4.89
C CYS A 64 0.29 10.38 -4.23
N HIS A 65 -0.36 11.21 -5.04
CA HIS A 65 -0.88 12.52 -4.65
C HIS A 65 -2.01 12.45 -3.61
N GLU A 66 -2.68 11.30 -3.50
CA GLU A 66 -3.67 11.01 -2.45
C GLU A 66 -3.10 11.12 -1.03
N PHE A 67 -1.78 11.19 -0.88
CA PHE A 67 -1.08 11.36 0.39
C PHE A 67 -0.37 12.72 0.50
N ALA A 68 -0.50 13.62 -0.47
CA ALA A 68 0.25 14.88 -0.52
C ALA A 68 0.01 15.78 0.70
N GLU A 69 -1.16 15.66 1.35
CA GLU A 69 -1.52 16.43 2.54
C GLU A 69 -0.95 15.84 3.85
N MET A 70 -0.38 14.62 3.82
CA MET A 70 0.17 13.94 4.99
C MET A 70 1.56 14.47 5.37
N ARG A 71 1.59 15.73 5.82
CA ARG A 71 2.82 16.43 6.21
C ARG A 71 3.60 15.65 7.27
N LEU A 72 4.92 15.64 7.14
CA LEU A 72 5.83 15.10 8.14
C LEU A 72 6.00 16.10 9.29
N ARG A 73 5.40 15.81 10.46
CA ARG A 73 5.56 16.65 11.65
C ARG A 73 6.88 16.35 12.36
N VAL A 74 7.40 17.31 13.12
CA VAL A 74 8.65 17.12 13.89
C VAL A 74 8.52 15.98 14.90
N ASN A 75 7.38 15.90 15.59
CA ASN A 75 7.12 14.89 16.62
C ASN A 75 7.07 13.47 16.03
N ASP A 76 6.56 13.31 14.81
CA ASP A 76 6.50 12.01 14.12
C ASP A 76 7.89 11.43 13.84
N LYS A 77 8.89 12.30 13.59
CA LYS A 77 10.23 11.87 13.12
C LYS A 77 10.88 10.89 14.07
N LYS A 78 10.73 11.04 15.38
CA LYS A 78 11.37 10.14 16.35
C LYS A 78 10.85 8.71 16.17
N THR A 79 9.53 8.54 16.19
CA THR A 79 8.86 7.24 16.03
C THR A 79 9.15 6.63 14.67
N LEU A 80 9.04 7.42 13.59
CA LEU A 80 9.29 6.92 12.22
C LEU A 80 10.75 6.49 12.02
N ASN A 81 11.72 7.20 12.59
CA ASN A 81 13.13 6.77 12.50
C ASN A 81 13.41 5.53 13.35
N LEU A 82 12.68 5.31 14.45
CA LEU A 82 12.77 4.05 15.22
C LEU A 82 12.21 2.87 14.42
N PHE A 83 11.11 3.05 13.68
CA PHE A 83 10.62 2.03 12.74
C PHE A 83 11.61 1.78 11.61
N ASN A 84 12.30 2.81 11.14
CA ASN A 84 13.27 2.69 10.04
C ASN A 84 14.54 1.93 10.44
N LYS A 85 15.07 2.17 11.64
CA LYS A 85 16.29 1.50 12.14
C LYS A 85 16.34 1.49 13.67
N ASN A 86 16.42 0.31 14.25
CA ASN A 86 16.56 0.07 15.68
C ASN A 86 17.30 -1.25 15.92
N THR A 87 18.15 -1.32 16.95
CA THR A 87 18.89 -2.54 17.31
C THR A 87 18.16 -3.43 18.32
N LYS A 88 17.16 -2.90 19.02
CA LYS A 88 16.45 -3.56 20.13
C LYS A 88 15.01 -3.94 19.80
N ARG A 89 14.48 -3.48 18.67
CA ARG A 89 13.08 -3.67 18.28
C ARG A 89 12.98 -4.09 16.82
N ALA A 90 11.89 -4.77 16.47
CA ALA A 90 11.54 -5.03 15.09
C ALA A 90 11.41 -3.71 14.31
N THR A 91 11.84 -3.74 13.05
CA THR A 91 11.85 -2.58 12.14
C THR A 91 11.14 -2.93 10.85
N ILE A 92 10.91 -1.93 10.00
CA ILE A 92 10.31 -2.13 8.69
C ILE A 92 11.16 -3.07 7.82
N ARG A 93 10.50 -3.86 6.96
CA ARG A 93 11.13 -4.87 6.10
C ARG A 93 12.13 -4.27 5.11
N PHE A 94 11.82 -3.11 4.57
CA PHE A 94 12.63 -2.38 3.59
C PHE A 94 13.06 -1.03 4.19
N PRO A 95 14.19 -0.98 4.90
CA PRO A 95 14.70 0.26 5.47
C PRO A 95 14.90 1.34 4.40
N LEU A 96 14.47 2.56 4.73
CA LEU A 96 14.64 3.74 3.90
C LEU A 96 16.02 4.35 4.15
N ASN A 97 16.61 4.91 3.09
CA ASN A 97 17.93 5.51 3.15
C ASN A 97 17.96 6.73 4.08
N GLY A 98 18.75 6.64 5.14
CA GLY A 98 18.96 7.73 6.09
C GLY A 98 17.76 8.03 6.99
N LYS A 99 17.63 9.29 7.41
CA LYS A 99 16.51 9.74 8.26
C LYS A 99 15.27 10.04 7.44
N ILE A 100 14.09 9.80 8.00
CA ILE A 100 12.80 10.18 7.42
C ILE A 100 12.69 11.70 7.33
N LYS A 101 12.58 12.24 6.10
CA LYS A 101 12.64 13.69 5.82
C LYS A 101 11.50 14.21 4.96
N THR A 102 10.89 13.36 4.15
CA THR A 102 9.81 13.73 3.23
C THR A 102 8.51 13.03 3.62
N TRP A 103 7.40 13.52 3.07
CA TRP A 103 6.08 12.93 3.32
C TRP A 103 5.97 11.53 2.69
N ASP A 104 6.57 11.29 1.52
CA ASP A 104 6.55 9.97 0.88
C ASP A 104 7.34 8.93 1.68
N MET A 105 8.47 9.33 2.29
CA MET A 105 9.19 8.48 3.25
C MET A 105 8.34 8.15 4.48
N LYS A 106 7.59 9.13 5.00
CA LYS A 106 6.65 8.92 6.12
C LYS A 106 5.57 7.92 5.75
N VAL A 107 4.90 8.11 4.62
CA VAL A 107 3.85 7.21 4.12
C VAL A 107 4.40 5.80 3.94
N ASN A 108 5.56 5.67 3.27
CA ASN A 108 6.20 4.38 3.07
C ASN A 108 6.50 3.67 4.39
N CYS A 109 7.13 4.39 5.34
CA CYS A 109 7.44 3.86 6.66
C CYS A 109 6.18 3.40 7.43
N ILE A 110 5.09 4.17 7.39
CA ILE A 110 3.84 3.81 8.05
C ILE A 110 3.19 2.59 7.38
N ILE A 111 3.16 2.50 6.05
CA ILE A 111 2.66 1.30 5.34
C ILE A 111 3.43 0.08 5.83
N GLN A 112 4.76 0.13 5.80
CA GLN A 112 5.57 -1.00 6.23
C GLN A 112 5.42 -1.34 7.71
N ALA A 113 5.21 -0.35 8.57
CA ALA A 113 4.95 -0.57 9.99
C ALA A 113 3.62 -1.32 10.21
N VAL A 114 2.56 -0.95 9.49
CA VAL A 114 1.28 -1.67 9.54
C VAL A 114 1.45 -3.10 9.02
N LEU A 115 2.02 -3.27 7.81
CA LEU A 115 2.20 -4.58 7.19
C LEU A 115 3.15 -5.49 8.00
N GLY A 116 4.11 -4.90 8.69
CA GLY A 116 5.05 -5.57 9.60
C GLY A 116 4.49 -5.88 10.99
N ASN A 117 3.22 -5.56 11.26
CA ASN A 117 2.61 -5.71 12.58
C ASN A 117 3.41 -5.02 13.70
N LEU A 118 3.98 -3.84 13.43
CA LEU A 118 4.71 -3.04 14.41
C LEU A 118 3.73 -2.21 15.26
N ASP A 119 4.07 -1.99 16.53
CA ASP A 119 3.25 -1.20 17.44
C ASP A 119 3.34 0.31 17.14
N ILE A 120 2.28 0.86 16.55
CA ILE A 120 2.11 2.30 16.34
C ILE A 120 1.36 2.90 17.53
N LEU A 121 2.13 3.31 18.55
CA LEU A 121 1.60 3.82 19.82
C LEU A 121 1.12 5.28 19.74
N ASP A 122 1.67 6.06 18.81
CA ASP A 122 1.26 7.45 18.63
C ASP A 122 -0.12 7.50 17.95
N HIS A 123 -1.10 8.10 18.62
CA HIS A 123 -2.49 8.16 18.13
C HIS A 123 -2.63 8.90 16.80
N SER A 124 -1.83 9.94 16.56
CA SER A 124 -1.88 10.69 15.30
C SER A 124 -1.38 9.83 14.13
N LEU A 125 -0.26 9.13 14.32
CA LEU A 125 0.28 8.21 13.31
C LEU A 125 -0.63 7.00 13.09
N LEU A 126 -1.24 6.48 14.17
CA LEU A 126 -2.20 5.38 14.07
C LEU A 126 -3.43 5.81 13.26
N SER A 127 -3.98 6.99 13.51
CA SER A 127 -5.11 7.55 12.74
C SER A 127 -4.76 7.74 11.26
N GLU A 128 -3.59 8.31 10.98
CA GLU A 128 -3.10 8.46 9.61
C GLU A 128 -2.90 7.10 8.93
N SER A 129 -2.45 6.07 9.66
CA SER A 129 -2.28 4.72 9.12
C SER A 129 -3.58 4.16 8.55
N PHE A 130 -4.75 4.41 9.17
CA PHE A 130 -6.03 3.95 8.63
C PHE A 130 -6.36 4.62 7.29
N THR A 131 -6.10 5.92 7.17
CA THR A 131 -6.29 6.66 5.92
C THR A 131 -5.32 6.17 4.85
N ILE A 132 -4.06 5.93 5.23
CA ILE A 132 -3.02 5.37 4.36
C ILE A 132 -3.43 4.01 3.81
N MET A 133 -3.88 3.09 4.66
CA MET A 133 -4.29 1.75 4.24
C MET A 133 -5.52 1.78 3.32
N ARG A 134 -6.50 2.64 3.61
CA ARG A 134 -7.70 2.79 2.77
C ARG A 134 -7.36 3.33 1.37
N ASN A 135 -6.61 4.43 1.31
CA ASN A 135 -6.22 5.04 0.04
C ASN A 135 -5.22 4.15 -0.72
N GLY A 136 -4.27 3.54 -0.01
CA GLY A 136 -3.31 2.59 -0.57
C GLY A 136 -3.98 1.38 -1.23
N ALA A 137 -5.01 0.81 -0.60
CA ALA A 137 -5.81 -0.26 -1.21
C ALA A 137 -6.48 0.18 -2.52
N ARG A 138 -7.04 1.40 -2.56
CA ARG A 138 -7.68 1.98 -3.75
C ARG A 138 -6.67 2.22 -4.88
N ILE A 139 -5.53 2.81 -4.55
CA ILE A 139 -4.42 3.07 -5.49
C ILE A 139 -3.89 1.74 -6.04
N ALA A 140 -3.67 0.73 -5.20
CA ALA A 140 -3.16 -0.58 -5.64
C ALA A 140 -4.13 -1.30 -6.59
N LYS A 141 -5.46 -1.20 -6.35
CA LYS A 141 -6.48 -1.72 -7.28
C LYS A 141 -6.47 -0.99 -8.61
N CYS A 142 -6.42 0.35 -8.58
CA CYS A 142 -6.30 1.16 -9.79
C CYS A 142 -5.05 0.80 -10.60
N LEU A 143 -3.90 0.64 -9.92
CA LEU A 143 -2.65 0.29 -10.56
C LEU A 143 -2.69 -1.13 -11.15
N THR A 144 -3.35 -2.08 -10.47
CA THR A 144 -3.53 -3.45 -10.96
C THR A 144 -4.33 -3.45 -12.27
N GLU A 145 -5.44 -2.72 -12.31
CA GLU A 145 -6.26 -2.61 -13.52
C GLU A 145 -5.50 -1.88 -14.64
N TYR A 146 -4.83 -0.78 -14.32
CA TYR A 146 -3.98 -0.05 -15.27
C TYR A 146 -2.91 -0.95 -15.89
N LEU A 147 -2.13 -1.69 -15.09
CA LEU A 147 -1.10 -2.61 -15.58
C LEU A 147 -1.72 -3.78 -16.37
N GLY A 148 -2.91 -4.24 -16.00
CA GLY A 148 -3.65 -5.26 -16.73
C GLY A 148 -4.06 -4.84 -18.14
N THR A 149 -4.22 -3.54 -18.40
CA THR A 149 -4.48 -3.04 -19.76
C THR A 149 -3.24 -2.97 -20.66
N ARG A 150 -2.03 -3.07 -20.09
CA ARG A 150 -0.79 -2.99 -20.85
C ARG A 150 -0.52 -4.33 -21.54
N ARG A 151 -0.24 -4.27 -22.84
CA ARG A 151 -0.12 -5.47 -23.70
C ARG A 151 1.23 -6.18 -23.64
N VAL A 152 2.28 -5.58 -23.04
CA VAL A 152 3.66 -6.10 -23.13
C VAL A 152 4.40 -5.99 -21.79
N ASN A 153 5.12 -7.06 -21.41
CA ASN A 153 6.18 -7.11 -20.38
C ASN A 153 5.90 -6.43 -19.03
N CYS A 154 4.69 -6.58 -18.49
CA CYS A 154 4.31 -5.99 -17.20
C CYS A 154 4.13 -7.01 -16.07
N TYR A 155 4.50 -8.28 -16.25
CA TYR A 155 4.22 -9.34 -15.29
C TYR A 155 4.80 -9.07 -13.90
N THR A 156 6.07 -8.64 -13.80
CA THR A 156 6.74 -8.40 -12.51
C THR A 156 6.08 -7.25 -11.75
N ALA A 157 5.80 -6.13 -12.42
CA ALA A 157 5.09 -5.01 -11.83
C ALA A 157 3.66 -5.37 -11.43
N LEU A 158 2.94 -6.13 -12.27
CA LEU A 158 1.58 -6.57 -12.00
C LEU A 158 1.53 -7.51 -10.79
N LEU A 159 2.41 -8.52 -10.74
CA LEU A 159 2.51 -9.44 -9.62
C LEU A 159 2.83 -8.69 -8.32
N SER A 160 3.82 -7.81 -8.34
CA SER A 160 4.20 -6.97 -7.19
C SER A 160 3.03 -6.10 -6.72
N THR A 161 2.26 -5.53 -7.65
CA THR A 161 1.07 -4.72 -7.34
C THR A 161 -0.05 -5.57 -6.75
N ILE A 162 -0.33 -6.76 -7.29
CA ILE A 162 -1.35 -7.67 -6.76
C ILE A 162 -0.98 -8.14 -5.35
N ILE A 163 0.30 -8.45 -5.11
CA ILE A 163 0.79 -8.80 -3.77
C ILE A 163 0.52 -7.63 -2.82
N LEU A 164 0.91 -6.40 -3.17
CA LEU A 164 0.62 -5.23 -2.34
C LEU A 164 -0.88 -4.99 -2.15
N CYS A 165 -1.71 -5.22 -3.16
CA CYS A 165 -3.16 -5.11 -3.04
C CYS A 165 -3.71 -6.08 -1.97
N LYS A 166 -3.23 -7.33 -1.96
CA LYS A 166 -3.55 -8.30 -0.90
C LYS A 166 -3.01 -7.84 0.46
N CYS A 167 -1.78 -7.32 0.52
CA CYS A 167 -1.20 -6.80 1.76
C CYS A 167 -2.01 -5.61 2.33
N PHE A 168 -2.47 -4.69 1.48
CA PHE A 168 -3.32 -3.58 1.92
C PHE A 168 -4.67 -4.06 2.49
N HIS A 169 -5.25 -5.08 1.86
CA HIS A 169 -6.50 -5.68 2.34
C HIS A 169 -6.32 -6.42 3.67
N ALA A 170 -5.31 -7.29 3.75
CA ALA A 170 -5.01 -8.10 4.94
C ALA A 170 -4.34 -7.29 6.06
N LYS A 171 -3.81 -6.11 5.75
CA LYS A 171 -2.99 -5.25 6.64
C LYS A 171 -1.77 -6.01 7.21
N LEU A 172 -1.18 -6.89 6.40
CA LEU A 172 -0.05 -7.74 6.73
C LEU A 172 0.81 -7.97 5.49
N TRP A 173 2.11 -8.20 5.67
CA TRP A 173 2.94 -8.72 4.58
C TRP A 173 2.47 -10.10 4.11
N GLU A 174 2.77 -10.42 2.85
CA GLU A 174 2.39 -11.67 2.20
C GLU A 174 2.98 -12.92 2.87
N ASN A 175 4.09 -12.74 3.59
CA ASN A 175 4.80 -13.77 4.33
C ASN A 175 4.72 -13.56 5.86
N SER A 176 3.75 -12.78 6.34
CA SER A 176 3.59 -12.51 7.76
C SER A 176 3.21 -13.78 8.53
N PRO A 177 3.81 -14.06 9.71
CA PRO A 177 3.38 -15.16 10.57
C PRO A 177 2.04 -14.87 11.28
N TYR A 178 1.61 -13.60 11.32
CA TYR A 178 0.42 -13.14 12.04
C TYR A 178 -0.88 -13.31 11.22
N LEU A 179 -0.96 -14.33 10.35
CA LEU A 179 -2.11 -14.57 9.45
C LEU A 179 -3.44 -14.69 10.21
N SER A 180 -3.40 -15.16 11.46
CA SER A 180 -4.58 -15.29 12.32
C SER A 180 -5.33 -13.97 12.56
N LYS A 181 -4.68 -12.79 12.43
CA LYS A 181 -5.36 -11.48 12.53
C LYS A 181 -6.40 -11.22 11.44
N GLN A 182 -6.40 -12.01 10.37
CA GLN A 182 -7.43 -11.92 9.34
C GLN A 182 -8.76 -12.55 9.78
N LEU A 183 -8.74 -13.37 10.83
CA LEU A 183 -9.94 -13.98 11.39
C LEU A 183 -10.65 -12.98 12.32
N SER A 184 -11.97 -12.92 12.20
CA SER A 184 -12.79 -12.06 13.06
C SER A 184 -12.59 -12.43 14.54
N GLY A 185 -12.43 -11.41 15.39
CA GLY A 185 -12.23 -11.59 16.83
C GLY A 185 -10.78 -11.81 17.27
N ILE A 186 -9.83 -12.04 16.36
CA ILE A 186 -8.42 -12.23 16.72
C ILE A 186 -7.67 -10.90 16.70
N GLY A 187 -7.36 -10.38 17.90
CA GLY A 187 -6.51 -9.21 18.10
C GLY A 187 -5.01 -9.52 18.05
N SER A 188 -4.18 -8.49 18.22
CA SER A 188 -2.71 -8.64 18.23
C SER A 188 -2.21 -9.58 19.33
N VAL A 189 -2.84 -9.59 20.52
CA VAL A 189 -2.44 -10.44 21.65
C VAL A 189 -2.61 -11.93 21.32
N THR A 190 -3.83 -12.32 20.94
CA THR A 190 -4.16 -13.69 20.54
C THR A 190 -3.36 -14.14 19.33
N SER A 191 -3.14 -13.26 18.36
CA SER A 191 -2.28 -13.58 17.22
C SER A 191 -0.83 -13.84 17.64
N ASN A 192 -0.28 -13.06 18.57
CA ASN A 192 1.06 -13.29 19.10
C ASN A 192 1.16 -14.64 19.84
N GLN A 193 0.15 -15.00 20.63
CA GLN A 193 0.13 -16.30 21.31
C GLN A 193 0.11 -17.47 20.31
N LEU A 194 -0.73 -17.38 19.27
CA LEU A 194 -0.77 -18.38 18.19
C LEU A 194 0.56 -18.50 17.45
N VAL A 195 1.21 -17.37 17.16
CA VAL A 195 2.55 -17.36 16.53
C VAL A 195 3.59 -18.02 17.45
N ASN A 196 3.59 -17.70 18.75
CA ASN A 196 4.48 -18.31 19.73
C ASN A 196 4.25 -19.83 19.87
N ALA A 197 3.01 -20.28 19.66
CA ALA A 197 2.62 -21.69 19.60
C ALA A 197 2.93 -22.37 18.25
N GLY A 198 3.61 -21.68 17.34
CA GLY A 198 3.97 -22.19 16.00
C GLY A 198 2.82 -22.23 15.00
N LYS A 199 1.65 -21.68 15.34
CA LYS A 199 0.44 -21.65 14.50
C LYS A 199 0.44 -20.45 13.55
N THR A 200 1.42 -20.43 12.66
CA THR A 200 1.72 -19.28 11.78
C THR A 200 0.99 -19.30 10.43
N THR A 201 0.25 -20.36 10.10
CA THR A 201 -0.51 -20.49 8.85
C THR A 201 -1.91 -21.02 9.11
N PHE A 202 -2.87 -20.73 8.23
CA PHE A 202 -4.23 -21.29 8.34
C PHE A 202 -4.24 -22.81 8.33
N GLN A 203 -3.38 -23.44 7.50
CA GLN A 203 -3.26 -24.89 7.47
C GLN A 203 -2.86 -25.46 8.84
N LYS A 204 -1.82 -24.89 9.46
CA LYS A 204 -1.38 -25.32 10.79
C LYS A 204 -2.45 -25.12 11.86
N ILE A 205 -3.22 -24.03 11.77
CA ILE A 205 -4.33 -23.79 12.69
C ILE A 205 -5.41 -24.85 12.49
N LEU A 206 -5.80 -25.14 11.25
CA LEU A 206 -6.82 -26.15 10.91
C LEU A 206 -6.43 -27.57 11.33
N GLU A 207 -5.15 -27.93 11.22
CA GLU A 207 -4.62 -29.24 11.61
C GLU A 207 -4.42 -29.41 13.12
N SER A 208 -4.57 -28.33 13.90
CA SER A 208 -4.34 -28.37 15.35
C SER A 208 -5.55 -28.95 16.09
N ASN A 209 -5.29 -29.65 17.20
CA ASN A 209 -6.36 -30.06 18.09
C ASN A 209 -7.06 -28.81 18.68
N PRO A 210 -8.40 -28.71 18.69
CA PRO A 210 -9.10 -27.57 19.27
C PRO A 210 -8.68 -27.25 20.71
N ARG A 211 -8.36 -28.27 21.53
CA ARG A 211 -7.89 -28.08 22.91
C ARG A 211 -6.53 -27.39 22.96
N ASP A 212 -5.64 -27.70 22.02
CA ASP A 212 -4.33 -27.05 21.94
C ASP A 212 -4.48 -25.57 21.61
N ILE A 213 -5.45 -25.22 20.75
CA ILE A 213 -5.74 -23.83 20.40
C ILE A 213 -6.30 -23.08 21.62
N GLU A 214 -7.29 -23.66 22.31
CA GLU A 214 -7.91 -23.07 23.51
C GLU A 214 -6.88 -22.80 24.62
N LEU A 215 -5.86 -23.66 24.76
CA LEU A 215 -4.81 -23.48 25.76
C LEU A 215 -3.88 -22.29 25.49
N VAL A 216 -3.75 -21.85 24.22
CA VAL A 216 -2.88 -20.71 23.87
C VAL A 216 -3.64 -19.42 23.60
N THR A 217 -4.94 -19.44 23.32
CA THR A 217 -5.76 -18.24 23.06
C THR A 217 -6.45 -17.71 24.30
#